data_AF-A0A501XP73-F1
#
_entry.id   AF-A0A501XP73-F1
#
_cell.length_a   1.000
_cell.length_b   1.000
_cell.length_c   1.000
_cell.angle_alpha   90.00
_cell.angle_beta   90.00
_cell.angle_gamma   90.00
#
_symmetry.space_group_name_H-M   'P 1'
#
loop_
_entity.id
_entity.type
_entity.pdbx_description
1 polymer ?
#
loop_
_entity_poly.entity_id
_entity_poly.type
_entity_poly.pdbx_seq_one_letter_code
_entity_poly.pdbx_strand_id
1 'polypeptide(L)'
;MDLDRYNDAASTEVHWYLDQLLKEGVDGVWRSGIMLGAVGINNILTQRGNEISEFMSLPPSQRTKRLAKITDSIDRHGFLIAATYNIRCGVAWLDIACRYGVSAGYNPQPRFLLGQASTAARELFDAFPTLWPFDDYPDPFGPGEP
;
A
#
# COMPACT_ATOMS: atom_id res chain seq x y z
N MET A 1 20.58 11.02 -7.44
CA MET A 1 19.15 10.70 -7.21
C MET A 1 18.69 11.63 -6.10
N ASP A 2 17.61 12.36 -6.30
CA ASP A 2 17.10 13.35 -5.33
C ASP A 2 16.23 12.62 -4.30
N LEU A 3 16.90 11.83 -3.44
CA LEU A 3 16.26 10.82 -2.57
C LEU A 3 15.29 11.47 -1.56
N ASP A 4 15.64 12.64 -1.06
CA ASP A 4 14.82 13.41 -0.10
C ASP A 4 13.49 13.84 -0.75
N ARG A 5 13.54 14.28 -2.02
CA ARG A 5 12.35 14.63 -2.79
C ARG A 5 11.39 13.45 -2.96
N TYR A 6 11.90 12.24 -3.16
CA TYR A 6 11.06 11.04 -3.29
C TYR A 6 10.47 10.61 -1.94
N ASN A 7 11.19 10.79 -0.85
CA ASN A 7 10.70 10.49 0.50
C ASN A 7 9.57 11.45 0.91
N ASP A 8 9.74 12.76 0.68
CA ASP A 8 8.71 13.76 0.95
C ASP A 8 7.46 13.56 0.09
N ALA A 9 7.66 13.21 -1.20
CA ALA A 9 6.57 12.87 -2.09
C ALA A 9 5.82 11.61 -1.63
N ALA A 10 6.55 10.56 -1.25
CA ALA A 10 5.99 9.31 -0.73
C ALA A 10 5.14 9.54 0.53
N SER A 11 5.63 10.36 1.47
CA SER A 11 4.87 10.75 2.66
C SER A 11 3.58 11.49 2.29
N THR A 12 3.67 12.48 1.40
CA THR A 12 2.48 13.23 0.92
C THR A 12 1.44 12.31 0.28
N GLU A 13 1.91 11.34 -0.52
CA GLU A 13 1.04 10.36 -1.16
C GLU A 13 0.32 9.49 -0.13
N VAL A 14 1.03 8.94 0.87
CA VAL A 14 0.42 8.12 1.93
C VAL A 14 -0.66 8.88 2.69
N HIS A 15 -0.39 10.15 3.05
CA HIS A 15 -1.37 10.99 3.75
C HIS A 15 -2.65 11.16 2.94
N TRP A 16 -2.57 11.27 1.61
CA TRP A 16 -3.76 11.37 0.77
C TRP A 16 -4.69 10.15 0.90
N TYR A 17 -4.14 8.93 0.94
CA TYR A 17 -4.93 7.70 1.08
C TYR A 17 -5.55 7.60 2.48
N LEU A 18 -4.80 7.94 3.52
CA LEU A 18 -5.29 7.99 4.89
C LEU A 18 -6.45 9.01 5.01
N ASP A 19 -6.30 10.20 4.42
CA ASP A 19 -7.35 11.21 4.40
C ASP A 19 -8.61 10.73 3.67
N GLN A 20 -8.49 9.94 2.59
CA GLN A 20 -9.66 9.37 1.93
C GLN A 20 -10.35 8.32 2.81
N LEU A 21 -9.60 7.43 3.46
CA LEU A 21 -10.17 6.46 4.40
C LEU A 21 -10.89 7.16 5.57
N LEU A 22 -10.31 8.25 6.09
CA LEU A 22 -10.96 9.05 7.15
C LEU A 22 -12.25 9.72 6.68
N LYS A 23 -12.31 10.19 5.42
CA LYS A 23 -13.52 10.80 4.84
C LYS A 23 -14.67 9.81 4.64
N GLU A 24 -14.37 8.55 4.34
CA GLU A 24 -15.39 7.49 4.28
C GLU A 24 -15.93 7.14 5.68
N GLY A 25 -15.21 7.51 6.73
CA GLY A 25 -15.59 7.32 8.13
C GLY A 25 -15.09 5.99 8.69
N VAL A 26 -14.43 6.06 9.84
CA VAL A 26 -13.78 4.90 10.49
C VAL A 26 -14.75 3.74 10.70
N ASP A 27 -15.95 4.01 11.22
CA ASP A 27 -16.97 2.98 11.46
C ASP A 27 -17.46 2.32 10.16
N GLY A 28 -17.61 3.11 9.09
CA GLY A 28 -18.05 2.61 7.78
C GLY A 28 -16.99 1.74 7.13
N VAL A 29 -15.73 2.18 7.18
CA VAL A 29 -14.59 1.40 6.70
C VAL A 29 -14.42 0.12 7.52
N TRP A 30 -14.58 0.19 8.84
CA TRP A 30 -14.51 -0.97 9.74
C TRP A 30 -15.58 -2.03 9.40
N ARG A 31 -16.84 -1.62 9.22
CA ARG A 31 -17.93 -2.55 8.83
C ARG A 31 -17.66 -3.21 7.48
N SER A 32 -17.24 -2.43 6.48
CA SER A 32 -16.86 -3.00 5.17
C SER A 32 -15.67 -3.95 5.31
N GLY A 33 -14.72 -3.65 6.19
CA GLY A 33 -13.61 -4.52 6.53
C GLY A 33 -14.06 -5.87 7.06
N ILE A 34 -14.99 -5.90 8.03
CA ILE A 34 -15.58 -7.14 8.54
C ILE A 34 -16.28 -7.93 7.44
N MET A 35 -17.08 -7.25 6.61
CA MET A 35 -17.85 -7.92 5.55
C MET A 35 -16.95 -8.54 4.47
N LEU A 36 -15.85 -7.87 4.12
CA LEU A 36 -14.91 -8.36 3.12
C LEU A 36 -13.99 -9.44 3.70
N GLY A 37 -13.51 -9.23 4.93
CA GLY A 37 -12.44 -10.01 5.55
C GLY A 37 -11.16 -10.02 4.70
N ALA A 38 -10.20 -10.83 5.12
CA ALA A 38 -8.93 -10.98 4.41
C ALA A 38 -9.11 -11.51 2.98
N VAL A 39 -10.07 -12.44 2.78
CA VAL A 39 -10.34 -13.04 1.48
C VAL A 39 -10.89 -12.00 0.50
N GLY A 40 -11.82 -11.14 0.93
CA GLY A 40 -12.39 -10.10 0.09
C GLY A 40 -11.35 -9.08 -0.37
N ILE A 41 -10.49 -8.62 0.54
CA ILE A 41 -9.42 -7.67 0.19
C ILE A 41 -8.39 -8.31 -0.76
N ASN A 42 -7.99 -9.56 -0.51
CA ASN A 42 -7.08 -10.28 -1.41
C ASN A 42 -7.68 -10.53 -2.80
N ASN A 43 -9.00 -10.78 -2.88
CA ASN A 43 -9.70 -10.89 -4.15
C ASN A 43 -9.68 -9.56 -4.92
N ILE A 44 -9.88 -8.43 -4.23
CA ILE A 44 -9.76 -7.10 -4.82
C ILE A 44 -8.34 -6.86 -5.35
N LEU A 45 -7.31 -7.14 -4.56
CA LEU A 45 -5.91 -7.02 -4.98
C LEU A 45 -5.61 -7.87 -6.23
N THR A 46 -6.15 -9.10 -6.28
CA THR A 46 -5.92 -10.03 -7.38
C THR A 46 -6.67 -9.61 -8.66
N GLN A 47 -7.95 -9.29 -8.54
CA GLN A 47 -8.83 -9.03 -9.69
C GLN A 47 -8.68 -7.61 -10.24
N ARG A 48 -8.39 -6.64 -9.36
CA ARG A 48 -8.34 -5.21 -9.68
C ARG A 48 -6.94 -4.61 -9.52
N GLY A 49 -5.90 -5.44 -9.36
CA GLY A 49 -4.52 -4.97 -9.15
C GLY A 49 -4.03 -3.98 -10.22
N ASN A 50 -4.33 -4.23 -11.50
CA ASN A 50 -4.01 -3.29 -12.58
C ASN A 50 -4.75 -1.96 -12.43
N GLU A 51 -6.04 -2.00 -12.07
CA GLU A 51 -6.84 -0.79 -11.84
C GLU A 51 -6.30 0.02 -10.67
N ILE A 52 -5.89 -0.65 -9.59
CA ILE A 52 -5.25 -0.03 -8.43
C ILE A 52 -3.91 0.60 -8.84
N SER A 53 -3.09 -0.10 -9.60
CA SER A 53 -1.81 0.43 -10.09
C SER A 53 -1.99 1.67 -10.97
N GLU A 54 -2.96 1.63 -11.90
CA GLU A 54 -3.32 2.81 -12.71
C GLU A 54 -3.79 3.96 -11.82
N PHE A 55 -4.69 3.67 -10.88
CA PHE A 55 -5.23 4.64 -9.95
C PHE A 55 -4.14 5.36 -9.16
N MET A 56 -3.15 4.62 -8.67
CA MET A 56 -2.01 5.18 -7.92
C MET A 56 -1.16 6.14 -8.76
N SER A 57 -1.08 5.95 -10.08
CA SER A 57 -0.33 6.85 -10.98
C SER A 57 -1.05 8.17 -11.30
N LEU A 58 -2.35 8.29 -10.99
CA LEU A 58 -3.14 9.46 -11.32
C LEU A 58 -2.88 10.63 -10.37
N PRO A 59 -3.03 11.90 -10.83
CA PRO A 59 -3.06 13.05 -9.94
C PRO A 59 -4.22 12.98 -8.92
N PRO A 60 -4.09 13.60 -7.73
CA PRO A 60 -5.11 13.55 -6.67
C PRO A 60 -6.54 13.89 -7.12
N SER A 61 -6.70 14.91 -7.96
CA SER A 61 -8.02 15.33 -8.46
C SER A 61 -8.68 14.30 -9.37
N GLN A 62 -7.89 13.52 -10.12
CA GLN A 62 -8.38 12.44 -10.97
C GLN A 62 -8.69 11.18 -10.15
N ARG A 63 -7.89 10.90 -9.11
CA ARG A 63 -8.19 9.83 -8.14
C ARG A 63 -9.53 10.05 -7.46
N THR A 64 -9.80 11.25 -6.93
CA THR A 64 -11.10 11.57 -6.33
C THR A 64 -12.25 11.31 -7.31
N LYS A 65 -12.11 11.72 -8.58
CA LYS A 65 -13.12 11.45 -9.62
C LYS A 65 -13.30 9.96 -9.91
N ARG A 66 -12.22 9.17 -9.87
CA ARG A 66 -12.27 7.72 -10.10
C ARG A 66 -12.92 6.99 -8.92
N LEU A 67 -12.59 7.35 -7.69
CA LEU A 67 -13.26 6.84 -6.48
C LEU A 67 -14.76 7.12 -6.48
N ALA A 68 -15.17 8.33 -6.88
CA ALA A 68 -16.58 8.72 -6.95
C ALA A 68 -17.41 7.88 -7.94
N LYS A 69 -16.76 7.13 -8.87
CA LYS A 69 -17.44 6.20 -9.77
C LYS A 69 -17.73 4.84 -9.12
N ILE A 70 -17.07 4.51 -8.02
CA ILE A 70 -17.32 3.29 -7.26
C ILE A 70 -18.47 3.59 -6.29
N THR A 71 -19.70 3.30 -6.72
CA THR A 71 -20.91 3.71 -6.01
C THR A 71 -21.21 2.82 -4.81
N ASP A 72 -20.89 1.53 -4.90
CA ASP A 72 -20.98 0.62 -3.75
C ASP A 72 -19.93 0.98 -2.70
N SER A 73 -20.36 1.23 -1.47
CA SER A 73 -19.47 1.66 -0.39
C SER A 73 -18.54 0.54 0.06
N ILE A 74 -18.99 -0.72 0.06
CA ILE A 74 -18.16 -1.86 0.46
C ILE A 74 -17.01 -2.04 -0.53
N ASP A 75 -17.32 -2.10 -1.83
CA ASP A 75 -16.30 -2.17 -2.88
C ASP A 75 -15.37 -0.95 -2.88
N ARG A 76 -15.89 0.27 -2.67
CA ARG A 76 -15.06 1.48 -2.57
C ARG A 76 -14.10 1.43 -1.38
N HIS A 77 -14.56 1.00 -0.21
CA HIS A 77 -13.72 0.86 0.98
C HIS A 77 -12.66 -0.23 0.76
N GLY A 78 -13.05 -1.39 0.21
CA GLY A 78 -12.11 -2.47 -0.11
C GLY A 78 -11.03 -2.03 -1.11
N PHE A 79 -11.43 -1.29 -2.15
CA PHE A 79 -10.48 -0.70 -3.10
C PHE A 79 -9.53 0.29 -2.43
N LEU A 80 -10.02 1.17 -1.56
CA LEU A 80 -9.20 2.13 -0.82
C LEU A 80 -8.22 1.43 0.14
N ILE A 81 -8.65 0.39 0.85
CA ILE A 81 -7.80 -0.42 1.73
C ILE A 81 -6.68 -1.07 0.90
N ALA A 82 -7.03 -1.72 -0.21
CA ALA A 82 -6.07 -2.37 -1.10
C ALA A 82 -5.07 -1.36 -1.71
N ALA A 83 -5.55 -0.18 -2.14
CA ALA A 83 -4.69 0.87 -2.66
C ALA A 83 -3.76 1.46 -1.57
N THR A 84 -4.27 1.62 -0.35
CA THR A 84 -3.49 2.06 0.82
C THR A 84 -2.39 1.05 1.17
N TYR A 85 -2.69 -0.24 1.09
CA TYR A 85 -1.69 -1.29 1.25
C TYR A 85 -0.59 -1.20 0.18
N ASN A 86 -0.97 -1.07 -1.10
CA ASN A 86 -0.01 -0.99 -2.20
C ASN A 86 0.88 0.26 -2.12
N ILE A 87 0.34 1.43 -1.74
CA ILE A 87 1.18 2.62 -1.58
C ILE A 87 2.16 2.45 -0.43
N ARG A 88 1.74 1.86 0.71
CA ARG A 88 2.65 1.56 1.84
C ARG A 88 3.78 0.64 1.41
N CYS A 89 3.48 -0.42 0.65
CA CYS A 89 4.48 -1.31 0.07
C CYS A 89 5.44 -0.56 -0.86
N GLY A 90 4.92 0.31 -1.73
CA GLY A 90 5.71 1.13 -2.65
C GLY A 90 6.65 2.09 -1.92
N VAL A 91 6.17 2.78 -0.88
CA VAL A 91 6.98 3.68 -0.04
C VAL A 91 8.09 2.91 0.65
N ALA A 92 7.77 1.77 1.23
CA ALA A 92 8.75 0.98 1.96
C ALA A 92 9.80 0.40 0.99
N TRP A 93 9.41 0.00 -0.23
CA TRP A 93 10.36 -0.41 -1.27
C TRP A 93 11.28 0.75 -1.67
N LEU A 94 10.75 1.96 -1.83
CA LEU A 94 11.54 3.15 -2.12
C LEU A 94 12.55 3.43 -1.00
N ASP A 95 12.15 3.37 0.27
CA ASP A 95 13.07 3.56 1.41
C ASP A 95 14.24 2.57 1.38
N ILE A 96 13.96 1.28 1.17
CA ILE A 96 15.00 0.25 1.05
C ILE A 96 15.88 0.47 -0.19
N ALA A 97 15.29 0.80 -1.35
CA ALA A 97 16.03 1.11 -2.56
C ALA A 97 16.91 2.36 -2.39
N CYS A 98 16.47 3.35 -1.63
CA CYS A 98 17.26 4.54 -1.28
C CYS A 98 18.44 4.20 -0.36
N ARG A 99 18.22 3.34 0.65
CA ARG A 99 19.26 2.93 1.61
C ARG A 99 20.36 2.07 0.97
N TYR A 100 19.96 1.14 0.10
CA TYR A 100 20.87 0.11 -0.44
C TYR A 100 21.22 0.28 -1.93
N GLY A 101 20.43 1.03 -2.69
CA GLY A 101 20.60 1.21 -4.15
C GLY A 101 21.49 2.38 -4.55
N VAL A 102 21.92 3.22 -3.61
CA VAL A 102 22.77 4.38 -3.89
C VAL A 102 24.23 3.97 -3.80
N SER A 103 24.81 3.56 -4.92
CA SER A 103 26.27 3.59 -5.04
C SER A 103 26.67 5.04 -5.25
N ALA A 104 27.16 5.71 -4.21
CA ALA A 104 27.66 7.08 -4.28
C ALA A 104 28.97 7.14 -5.10
N GLY A 105 28.88 6.97 -6.43
CA GLY A 105 29.99 7.19 -7.37
C GLY A 105 31.08 6.10 -7.43
N TYR A 106 30.95 4.99 -6.71
CA TYR A 106 32.05 4.01 -6.54
C TYR A 106 32.08 2.84 -7.54
N ASN A 107 31.21 2.83 -8.56
CA ASN A 107 31.13 1.76 -9.57
C ASN A 107 31.31 0.34 -8.98
N PRO A 108 30.49 -0.04 -7.98
CA PRO A 108 30.72 -1.24 -7.19
C PRO A 108 30.68 -2.50 -8.06
N GLN A 109 31.50 -3.48 -7.69
CA GLN A 109 31.49 -4.81 -8.31
C GLN A 109 30.06 -5.40 -8.29
N PRO A 110 29.54 -5.96 -9.39
CA PRO A 110 28.16 -6.45 -9.46
C PRO A 110 27.77 -7.43 -8.35
N ARG A 111 28.72 -8.25 -7.87
CA ARG A 111 28.48 -9.21 -6.78
C ARG A 111 28.20 -8.54 -5.43
N PHE A 112 28.79 -7.37 -5.19
CA PHE A 112 28.55 -6.61 -3.97
C PHE A 112 27.13 -6.03 -3.95
N LEU A 113 26.66 -5.52 -5.10
CA LEU A 113 25.28 -5.07 -5.28
C LEU A 113 24.26 -6.20 -5.06
N LEU A 114 24.57 -7.43 -5.48
CA LEU A 114 23.70 -8.59 -5.21
C LEU A 114 23.57 -8.89 -3.71
N GLY A 115 24.65 -8.76 -2.95
CA GLY A 115 24.61 -8.91 -1.49
C GLY A 115 23.73 -7.84 -0.83
N GLN A 116 23.89 -6.58 -1.23
CA GLN A 116 23.06 -5.47 -0.74
C GLN A 116 21.58 -5.65 -1.09
N ALA A 117 21.28 -6.06 -2.33
CA ALA A 117 19.91 -6.35 -2.76
C ALA A 117 19.30 -7.52 -1.98
N SER A 118 20.09 -8.54 -1.64
CA SER A 118 19.62 -9.66 -0.81
C SER A 118 19.29 -9.24 0.62
N THR A 119 20.11 -8.38 1.24
CA THR A 119 19.83 -7.83 2.58
C THR A 119 18.59 -6.96 2.54
N ALA A 120 18.53 -6.05 1.57
CA ALA A 120 17.38 -5.19 1.30
C ALA A 120 16.07 -5.99 1.16
N ALA A 121 16.07 -7.06 0.36
CA ALA A 121 14.90 -7.91 0.17
C ALA A 121 14.47 -8.64 1.45
N ARG A 122 15.43 -9.00 2.31
CA ARG A 122 15.13 -9.69 3.57
C ARG A 122 14.56 -8.73 4.62
N GLU A 123 15.15 -7.56 4.77
CA GLU A 123 14.54 -6.48 5.57
C GLU A 123 13.15 -6.11 5.05
N LEU A 124 13.00 -6.15 3.71
CA LEU A 124 11.73 -5.94 3.05
C LEU A 124 10.69 -7.02 3.35
N PHE A 125 11.13 -8.25 3.57
CA PHE A 125 10.22 -9.34 3.93
C PHE A 125 9.88 -9.32 5.43
N ASP A 126 10.86 -9.03 6.28
CA ASP A 126 10.73 -9.17 7.74
C ASP A 126 10.01 -7.99 8.42
N ALA A 127 10.06 -6.78 7.84
CA ALA A 127 9.66 -5.54 8.53
C ALA A 127 8.48 -4.78 7.92
N PHE A 128 7.89 -5.29 6.83
CA PHE A 128 7.09 -4.45 5.93
C PHE A 128 5.60 -4.37 6.25
N PRO A 129 4.90 -3.40 5.62
CA PRO A 129 3.47 -3.21 5.83
C PRO A 129 2.70 -4.49 5.56
N THR A 130 2.18 -5.08 6.63
CA THR A 130 1.16 -6.12 6.51
C THR A 130 -0.14 -5.47 6.03
N LEU A 131 -1.02 -6.30 5.50
CA LEU A 131 -2.43 -5.98 5.33
C LEU A 131 -3.16 -5.98 6.68
N TRP A 132 -2.46 -5.83 7.82
CA TRP A 132 -3.09 -5.67 9.12
C TRP A 132 -4.18 -4.61 9.06
N PRO A 133 -5.37 -4.88 9.61
CA PRO A 133 -5.72 -6.04 10.44
C PRO A 133 -5.93 -7.38 9.73
N PHE A 134 -6.08 -7.42 8.41
CA PHE A 134 -6.51 -8.62 7.68
C PHE A 134 -5.52 -9.80 7.68
N ASP A 135 -4.24 -9.57 7.96
CA ASP A 135 -3.22 -10.62 8.01
C ASP A 135 -3.10 -11.32 9.37
N ASP A 136 -3.68 -10.75 10.44
CA ASP A 136 -3.63 -11.36 11.77
C ASP A 136 -4.62 -12.53 11.84
N TYR A 137 -4.13 -13.71 12.27
CA TYR A 137 -4.96 -14.88 12.55
C TYR A 137 -5.05 -15.09 14.07
N PRO A 138 -6.24 -15.30 14.66
CA PRO A 138 -7.56 -15.19 14.03
C PRO A 138 -7.88 -13.74 13.64
N ASP A 139 -8.74 -13.56 12.61
CA ASP A 139 -9.20 -12.25 12.11
C ASP A 139 -9.39 -11.30 13.29
N PRO A 140 -8.63 -10.20 13.39
CA PRO A 140 -8.64 -9.34 14.56
C PRO A 140 -9.95 -8.57 14.70
N PHE A 141 -10.85 -8.66 13.71
CA PHE A 141 -12.21 -8.18 13.82
C PHE A 141 -13.19 -9.19 14.43
N GLY A 142 -12.73 -10.40 14.73
CA GLY A 142 -13.53 -11.47 15.34
C GLY A 142 -14.45 -12.20 14.34
N PRO A 143 -15.11 -13.28 14.77
CA PRO A 143 -16.15 -13.92 13.96
C PRO A 143 -17.30 -12.91 13.78
N GLY A 144 -17.58 -12.52 12.53
CA GLY A 144 -18.71 -11.63 12.23
C GLY A 144 -19.99 -12.16 12.87
N GLU A 145 -20.66 -11.34 13.68
CA GLU A 145 -21.96 -11.70 14.23
C GLU A 145 -22.99 -11.89 13.08
N PRO A 146 -23.89 -12.87 13.19
CA PRO A 146 -24.88 -13.19 12.17
C PRO A 146 -25.95 -12.12 11.96
#